data_AF-A0A173X767-F1
#
_entry.id   AF-A0A173X767-F1
#
_cell.length_a   1.000
_cell.length_b   1.000
_cell.length_c   1.000
_cell.angle_alpha   90.00
_cell.angle_beta   90.00
_cell.angle_gamma   90.00
#
_symmetry.space_group_name_H-M   'P 1'
#
loop_
_entity.id
_entity.type
_entity.pdbx_description
1 polymer ?
#
loop_
_entity_poly.entity_id
_entity_poly.type
_entity_poly.pdbx_seq_one_letter_code
_entity_poly.pdbx_strand_id
1 'polypeptide(L)'
;MSENTISLYVYKGGQGEITEKKSRFIATVRPVESEDEAVSFINETKKKYWDARHNCSAFVIGKRQELTRCSDDGEPAGTAGRPMLDVLLKENIHNAAIVVTRYFGGVLLGTGGLVRAYQQATKAGLSASEIIEKKDGAVLFIRTDYTGIGRLQYLFAQEKITVMDTAYEADVLVKAVIPENDKKRIEKTIIEQTNGTAKLEWGDEVTFAEYDGEVLLFKN
;
A
#
# COMPACT_ATOMS: atom_id res chain seq x y z
N MET A 1 -16.27 14.12 10.72
CA MET A 1 -16.46 12.75 10.19
C MET A 1 -15.42 12.59 9.09
N SER A 2 -14.20 12.19 9.43
CA SER A 2 -13.22 11.82 8.42
C SER A 2 -13.61 10.45 7.91
N GLU A 3 -14.05 10.35 6.66
CA GLU A 3 -14.07 9.07 5.96
C GLU A 3 -12.68 8.45 6.15
N ASN A 4 -12.65 7.21 6.62
CA ASN A 4 -11.42 6.46 6.85
C ASN A 4 -10.84 6.13 5.46
N THR A 5 -10.18 7.08 4.81
CA THR A 5 -9.60 6.88 3.49
C THR A 5 -8.43 5.92 3.63
N ILE A 6 -8.69 4.67 3.29
CA ILE A 6 -7.72 3.57 3.28
C ILE A 6 -6.53 4.00 2.41
N SER A 7 -5.35 4.13 3.03
CA SER A 7 -4.11 4.49 2.33
C SER A 7 -3.40 3.23 1.88
N LEU A 8 -3.33 3.04 0.56
CA LEU A 8 -2.77 1.85 -0.07
C LEU A 8 -1.32 2.09 -0.47
N TYR A 9 -0.45 1.13 -0.20
CA TYR A 9 0.97 1.20 -0.50
C TYR A 9 1.34 -0.02 -1.35
N VAL A 10 2.15 0.21 -2.38
CA VAL A 10 2.81 -0.91 -3.06
C VAL A 10 3.84 -1.48 -2.09
N TYR A 11 3.68 -2.75 -1.71
CA TYR A 11 4.65 -3.48 -0.88
C TYR A 11 5.69 -4.18 -1.74
N LYS A 12 5.23 -4.89 -2.78
CA LYS A 12 6.08 -5.43 -3.83
C LYS A 12 5.54 -5.02 -5.20
N GLY A 13 6.43 -4.47 -6.02
CA GLY A 13 6.10 -4.06 -7.38
C GLY A 13 5.81 -5.26 -8.29
N GLY A 14 4.98 -5.04 -9.29
CA GLY A 14 4.58 -6.05 -10.27
C GLY A 14 4.68 -5.55 -11.71
N GLN A 15 4.39 -6.46 -12.64
CA GLN A 15 4.28 -6.14 -14.05
C GLN A 15 2.96 -6.66 -14.62
N GLY A 16 2.18 -5.76 -15.20
CA GLY A 16 0.92 -6.07 -15.88
C GLY A 16 0.98 -5.62 -17.34
N GLU A 17 0.20 -6.26 -18.20
CA GLU A 17 0.18 -5.97 -19.63
C GLU A 17 -1.24 -5.95 -20.17
N ILE A 18 -1.49 -5.03 -21.11
CA ILE A 18 -2.68 -5.04 -21.97
C ILE A 18 -2.29 -4.89 -23.43
N THR A 19 -3.19 -5.30 -24.33
CA THR A 19 -3.10 -5.00 -25.75
C THR A 19 -4.36 -4.26 -26.21
N GLU A 20 -4.18 -3.10 -26.83
CA GLU A 20 -5.27 -2.29 -27.38
C GLU A 20 -4.95 -1.91 -28.83
N LYS A 21 -5.83 -2.26 -29.77
CA LYS A 21 -5.62 -2.07 -31.22
C LYS A 21 -4.22 -2.48 -31.68
N LYS A 22 -3.81 -3.70 -31.29
CA LYS A 22 -2.48 -4.30 -31.56
C LYS A 22 -1.29 -3.57 -30.90
N SER A 23 -1.51 -2.43 -30.25
CA SER A 23 -0.48 -1.77 -29.46
C SER A 23 -0.38 -2.46 -28.11
N ARG A 24 0.85 -2.75 -27.68
CA ARG A 24 1.15 -3.43 -26.42
C ARG A 24 1.56 -2.41 -25.37
N PHE A 25 0.99 -2.49 -24.18
CA PHE A 25 1.27 -1.59 -23.06
C PHE A 25 1.68 -2.43 -21.85
N ILE A 26 2.94 -2.28 -21.43
CA ILE A 26 3.54 -3.03 -20.32
C ILE A 26 3.72 -2.06 -19.16
N ALA A 27 2.95 -2.23 -18.11
CA ALA A 27 3.03 -1.45 -16.88
C ALA A 27 3.98 -2.13 -15.89
N THR A 28 5.09 -1.49 -15.55
CA THR A 28 6.00 -1.92 -14.49
C THR A 28 5.83 -0.99 -13.30
N VAL A 29 5.55 -1.55 -12.13
CA VAL A 29 5.33 -0.82 -10.87
C VAL A 29 6.48 -1.10 -9.91
N ARG A 30 6.90 -0.10 -9.14
CA ARG A 30 7.89 -0.25 -8.07
C ARG A 30 7.50 0.60 -6.85
N PRO A 31 7.63 0.08 -5.62
CA PRO A 31 7.57 0.91 -4.42
C PRO A 31 8.76 1.85 -4.37
N VAL A 32 8.53 3.12 -4.03
CA VAL A 32 9.58 4.15 -3.93
C VAL A 32 9.28 5.10 -2.78
N GLU A 33 10.31 5.50 -2.04
CA GLU A 33 10.16 6.40 -0.89
C GLU A 33 10.69 7.81 -1.16
N SER A 34 11.40 8.01 -2.28
CA SER A 34 12.01 9.29 -2.65
C SER A 34 11.93 9.59 -4.15
N GLU A 35 12.06 10.87 -4.51
CA GLU A 35 12.10 11.29 -5.93
C GLU A 35 13.27 10.64 -6.67
N ASP A 36 14.43 10.53 -6.00
CA ASP A 36 15.63 9.93 -6.57
C ASP A 36 15.44 8.45 -6.90
N GLU A 37 14.78 7.68 -6.03
CA GLU A 37 14.42 6.28 -6.30
C GLU A 37 13.46 6.16 -7.49
N ALA A 38 12.44 7.04 -7.55
CA ALA A 38 11.50 7.07 -8.66
C ALA A 38 12.20 7.38 -9.99
N VAL A 39 13.08 8.37 -10.01
CA VAL A 39 13.86 8.76 -11.19
C VAL A 39 14.84 7.64 -11.59
N SER A 40 15.52 6.99 -10.64
CA SER A 40 16.38 5.83 -10.93
C SER A 40 15.59 4.71 -11.59
N PHE A 41 14.45 4.34 -11.01
CA PHE A 41 13.56 3.32 -11.55
C PHE A 41 13.07 3.63 -12.97
N ILE A 42 12.68 4.88 -13.24
CA ILE A 42 12.24 5.31 -14.56
C ILE A 42 13.38 5.12 -15.57
N ASN A 43 14.59 5.54 -15.22
CA ASN A 43 15.76 5.41 -16.09
C ASN A 43 16.17 3.95 -16.32
N GLU A 44 16.12 3.10 -15.29
CA GLU A 44 16.33 1.66 -15.42
C GLU A 44 15.33 1.02 -16.39
N THR A 45 14.05 1.37 -16.26
CA THR A 45 13.00 0.82 -17.13
C THR A 45 13.15 1.29 -18.57
N LYS A 46 13.51 2.57 -18.79
CA LYS A 46 13.86 3.11 -20.11
C LYS A 46 15.05 2.40 -20.74
N LYS A 47 16.07 2.06 -19.96
CA LYS A 47 17.23 1.28 -20.45
C LYS A 47 16.83 -0.16 -20.79
N LYS A 48 15.97 -0.79 -19.99
CA LYS A 48 15.46 -2.15 -20.22
C LYS A 48 14.64 -2.23 -21.52
N TYR A 49 13.80 -1.25 -21.77
CA TYR A 49 12.93 -1.17 -22.96
C TYR A 49 13.36 -0.01 -23.87
N TRP A 50 14.65 0.00 -24.24
CA TRP A 50 15.27 1.07 -25.02
C TRP A 50 14.73 1.17 -26.46
N ASP A 51 14.17 0.07 -26.98
CA ASP A 51 13.59 -0.06 -28.31
C ASP A 51 12.10 0.33 -28.37
N ALA A 52 11.47 0.56 -27.22
CA ALA A 52 10.12 1.09 -27.15
C ALA A 52 10.10 2.59 -27.52
N ARG A 53 9.03 3.02 -28.19
CA ARG A 53 8.88 4.44 -28.57
C ARG A 53 8.59 5.35 -27.39
N HIS A 54 7.84 4.84 -26.40
CA HIS A 54 7.36 5.61 -25.26
C HIS A 54 7.46 4.76 -23.99
N ASN A 55 8.02 5.36 -22.96
CA ASN A 55 8.12 4.89 -21.59
C ASN A 55 7.53 5.99 -20.68
N CYS A 56 6.21 6.17 -20.78
CA CYS A 56 5.48 7.16 -20.00
C CYS A 56 5.51 6.77 -18.52
N SER A 57 5.52 7.75 -17.63
CA SER A 57 5.70 7.50 -16.20
C SER A 57 4.80 8.34 -15.33
N ALA A 58 4.50 7.84 -14.14
CA ALA A 58 3.87 8.60 -13.06
C ALA A 58 4.39 8.08 -11.71
N PHE A 59 4.47 8.95 -10.71
CA PHE A 59 4.74 8.54 -9.34
C PHE A 59 4.06 9.45 -8.32
N VAL A 60 3.82 8.88 -7.15
CA VAL A 60 3.24 9.50 -5.97
C VAL A 60 4.07 9.12 -4.75
N ILE A 61 4.48 10.11 -3.96
CA ILE A 61 5.31 9.91 -2.76
C ILE A 61 4.71 10.71 -1.61
N GLY A 62 4.74 10.09 -0.42
CA GLY A 62 4.35 10.66 0.85
C GLY A 62 2.95 10.27 1.31
N LYS A 63 2.72 10.38 2.63
CA LYS A 63 1.46 9.96 3.29
C LYS A 63 0.23 10.74 2.79
N ARG A 64 0.43 11.93 2.21
CA ARG A 64 -0.65 12.76 1.64
C ARG A 64 -0.50 12.95 0.13
N GLN A 65 0.32 12.13 -0.54
CA GLN A 65 0.67 12.26 -1.95
C GLN A 65 1.24 13.66 -2.26
N GLU A 66 2.03 14.23 -1.34
CA GLU A 66 2.55 15.59 -1.45
C GLU A 66 3.49 15.80 -2.64
N LEU A 67 4.19 14.76 -3.06
CA LEU A 67 5.03 14.79 -4.25
C LEU A 67 4.43 13.90 -5.34
N THR A 68 4.06 14.54 -6.45
CA THR A 68 3.55 13.87 -7.64
C THR A 68 4.25 14.38 -8.89
N ARG A 69 4.53 13.46 -9.82
CA ARG A 69 5.06 13.77 -11.15
C ARG A 69 4.50 12.80 -12.17
N CYS A 70 4.44 13.25 -13.42
CA CYS A 70 4.14 12.38 -14.54
C CYS A 70 4.81 12.89 -15.83
N SER A 71 4.97 12.01 -16.81
CA SER A 71 5.55 12.30 -18.11
C SER A 71 4.84 11.51 -19.20
N ASP A 72 4.50 12.18 -20.29
CA ASP A 72 3.93 11.57 -21.49
C ASP A 72 5.01 10.96 -22.42
N ASP A 73 6.30 11.19 -22.17
CA ASP A 73 7.43 10.60 -22.92
C ASP A 73 7.27 10.61 -24.46
N GLY A 74 6.80 11.73 -25.01
CA GLY A 74 6.60 11.92 -26.45
C GLY A 74 5.23 11.46 -27.00
N GLU A 75 4.36 10.90 -26.16
CA GLU A 75 2.92 10.80 -26.48
C GLU A 75 2.29 12.19 -26.56
N PRO A 76 1.12 12.35 -27.21
CA PRO A 76 0.37 13.59 -27.16
C PRO A 76 0.14 14.05 -25.72
N ALA A 77 0.34 15.35 -25.48
CA ALA A 77 0.29 15.93 -24.14
C ALA A 77 -1.02 15.59 -23.40
N GLY A 78 -0.89 15.13 -22.15
CA GLY A 78 -1.99 14.77 -21.27
C GLY A 78 -2.67 13.44 -21.60
N THR A 79 -2.11 12.62 -22.50
CA THR A 79 -2.76 11.35 -22.91
C THR A 79 -2.19 10.11 -22.27
N ALA A 80 -1.07 10.21 -21.55
CA ALA A 80 -0.40 9.07 -20.93
C ALA A 80 -0.08 9.31 -19.44
N GLY A 81 0.91 10.14 -19.14
CA GLY A 81 1.41 10.36 -17.79
C GLY A 81 0.32 10.88 -16.84
N ARG A 82 -0.47 11.87 -17.28
CA ARG A 82 -1.56 12.41 -16.45
C ARG A 82 -2.64 11.36 -16.15
N PRO A 83 -3.18 10.63 -17.16
CA PRO A 83 -4.10 9.52 -16.90
C PRO A 83 -3.55 8.43 -15.96
N MET A 84 -2.26 8.10 -16.04
CA MET A 84 -1.61 7.16 -15.12
C MET A 84 -1.61 7.71 -13.68
N LEU A 85 -1.22 8.98 -13.51
CA LEU A 85 -1.22 9.65 -12.21
C LEU A 85 -2.63 9.72 -11.61
N ASP A 86 -3.64 10.05 -12.41
CA ASP A 86 -5.03 10.10 -11.95
C ASP A 86 -5.53 8.75 -11.40
N VAL A 87 -5.04 7.61 -11.93
CA VAL A 87 -5.32 6.29 -11.36
C VAL A 87 -4.69 6.14 -9.98
N LEU A 88 -3.39 6.48 -9.82
CA LEU A 88 -2.72 6.40 -8.52
C LEU A 88 -3.43 7.23 -7.45
N LEU A 89 -3.83 8.47 -7.80
CA LEU A 89 -4.53 9.37 -6.89
C LEU A 89 -5.93 8.84 -6.54
N LYS A 90 -6.70 8.39 -7.53
CA LYS A 90 -8.07 7.91 -7.32
C LYS A 90 -8.13 6.63 -6.49
N GLU A 91 -7.18 5.72 -6.70
CA GLU A 91 -7.07 4.47 -5.93
C GLU A 91 -6.34 4.69 -4.58
N ASN A 92 -6.04 5.94 -4.21
CA ASN A 92 -5.32 6.34 -3.00
C ASN A 92 -4.03 5.55 -2.76
N ILE A 93 -3.24 5.39 -3.83
CA ILE A 93 -1.93 4.72 -3.81
C ILE A 93 -0.87 5.72 -3.33
N HIS A 94 0.06 5.24 -2.51
CA HIS A 94 1.18 6.01 -1.96
C HIS A 94 2.52 5.29 -2.22
N ASN A 95 3.59 6.09 -2.26
CA ASN A 95 4.98 5.62 -2.38
C ASN A 95 5.18 4.62 -3.53
N ALA A 96 4.72 5.00 -4.72
CA ALA A 96 4.75 4.14 -5.90
C ALA A 96 5.17 4.93 -7.14
N ALA A 97 6.03 4.30 -7.94
CA ALA A 97 6.33 4.74 -9.29
C ALA A 97 5.89 3.68 -10.28
N ILE A 98 5.37 4.14 -11.42
CA ILE A 98 4.94 3.29 -12.53
C ILE A 98 5.49 3.82 -13.84
N VAL A 99 5.95 2.91 -14.68
CA VAL A 99 6.32 3.16 -16.08
C VAL A 99 5.46 2.27 -16.96
N VAL A 100 4.78 2.87 -17.94
CA VAL A 100 4.07 2.14 -18.99
C VAL A 100 4.87 2.24 -20.28
N THR A 101 5.48 1.13 -20.66
CA THR A 101 6.21 0.96 -21.91
C THR A 101 5.24 0.60 -23.02
N ARG A 102 5.24 1.37 -24.12
CA ARG A 102 4.35 1.14 -25.25
C ARG A 102 5.10 0.73 -26.52
N TYR A 103 4.65 -0.37 -27.12
CA TYR A 103 4.99 -0.75 -28.49
C TYR A 103 3.81 -0.47 -29.42
N PHE A 104 4.04 0.33 -30.46
CA PHE A 104 2.99 0.70 -31.41
C PHE A 104 2.59 -0.46 -32.31
N GLY A 105 1.29 -0.74 -32.39
CA GLY A 105 0.72 -1.86 -33.16
C GLY A 105 0.35 -1.59 -34.61
N GLY A 106 0.73 -0.44 -35.16
CA GLY A 106 0.37 -0.04 -36.54
C GLY A 106 -1.00 0.63 -36.71
N VAL A 107 -1.81 0.70 -35.64
CA VAL A 107 -3.14 1.35 -35.66
C VAL A 107 -3.20 2.45 -34.61
N LEU A 108 -3.59 3.66 -35.02
CA LEU A 108 -3.74 4.80 -34.11
C LEU A 108 -4.94 4.61 -33.17
N LEU A 109 -4.74 4.95 -31.89
CA LEU A 109 -5.79 4.88 -30.87
C LEU A 109 -6.62 6.17 -30.78
N GLY A 110 -6.05 7.31 -31.20
CA GLY A 110 -6.59 8.65 -30.93
C GLY A 110 -6.46 9.04 -29.44
N THR A 111 -6.63 10.33 -29.13
CA THR A 111 -6.44 10.90 -27.78
C THR A 111 -7.21 10.14 -26.70
N GLY A 112 -8.52 9.96 -26.88
CA GLY A 112 -9.35 9.24 -25.90
C GLY A 112 -9.03 7.74 -25.79
N GLY A 113 -8.50 7.13 -26.84
CA GLY A 113 -8.04 5.74 -26.81
C GLY A 113 -6.75 5.58 -26.00
N LEU A 114 -5.80 6.51 -26.16
CA LEU A 114 -4.55 6.53 -25.39
C LEU A 114 -4.82 6.71 -23.90
N VAL A 115 -5.64 7.69 -23.53
CA VAL A 115 -6.04 7.94 -22.13
C VAL A 115 -6.55 6.66 -21.48
N ARG A 116 -7.50 5.97 -22.13
CA ARG A 116 -8.05 4.71 -21.60
C ARG A 116 -7.02 3.59 -21.54
N ALA A 117 -6.17 3.45 -22.55
CA ALA A 117 -5.14 2.41 -22.59
C ALA A 117 -4.12 2.59 -21.46
N TYR A 118 -3.62 3.81 -21.22
CA TYR A 118 -2.67 4.08 -20.14
C TYR A 118 -3.29 3.90 -18.75
N GLN A 119 -4.56 4.26 -18.57
CA GLN A 119 -5.30 3.98 -17.33
C GLN A 119 -5.45 2.47 -17.09
N GLN A 120 -5.87 1.72 -18.10
CA GLN A 120 -6.03 0.27 -18.01
C GLN A 120 -4.69 -0.44 -17.76
N ALA A 121 -3.63 -0.04 -18.45
CA ALA A 121 -2.29 -0.58 -18.23
C ALA A 121 -1.83 -0.31 -16.80
N THR A 122 -2.03 0.92 -16.29
CA THR A 122 -1.69 1.28 -14.90
C THR A 122 -2.40 0.36 -13.91
N LYS A 123 -3.71 0.16 -14.09
CA LYS A 123 -4.49 -0.76 -13.26
C LYS A 123 -3.98 -2.19 -13.35
N ALA A 124 -3.65 -2.68 -14.55
CA ALA A 124 -3.07 -4.01 -14.72
C ALA A 124 -1.74 -4.16 -13.97
N GLY A 125 -0.88 -3.14 -14.00
CA GLY A 125 0.37 -3.12 -13.22
C GLY A 125 0.13 -3.15 -11.71
N LEU A 126 -0.83 -2.37 -11.21
CA LEU A 126 -1.21 -2.37 -9.79
C LEU A 126 -1.82 -3.71 -9.38
N SER A 127 -2.68 -4.32 -10.19
CA SER A 127 -3.26 -5.64 -9.92
C SER A 127 -2.23 -6.77 -9.92
N ALA A 128 -1.11 -6.59 -10.64
CA ALA A 128 0.01 -7.53 -10.62
C ALA A 128 1.01 -7.26 -9.47
N SER A 129 0.77 -6.23 -8.65
CA SER A 129 1.61 -5.85 -7.51
C SER A 129 0.99 -6.35 -6.20
N GLU A 130 1.82 -6.51 -5.17
CA GLU A 130 1.34 -6.74 -3.80
C GLU A 130 1.07 -5.38 -3.16
N ILE A 131 -0.20 -5.08 -2.88
CA ILE A 131 -0.64 -3.81 -2.27
C ILE A 131 -1.10 -4.08 -0.84
N ILE A 132 -0.65 -3.23 0.09
CA ILE A 132 -0.99 -3.31 1.51
C ILE A 132 -1.68 -2.03 1.98
N GLU A 133 -2.57 -2.15 2.95
CA GLU A 133 -3.10 -1.02 3.69
C GLU A 133 -2.18 -0.72 4.88
N LYS A 134 -1.66 0.50 4.97
CA LYS A 134 -0.91 0.95 6.14
C LYS A 134 -1.80 1.77 7.06
N LYS A 135 -1.71 1.49 8.36
CA LYS A 135 -2.44 2.17 9.45
C LYS A 135 -1.46 2.69 10.48
N ASP A 136 -1.75 3.85 11.05
CA ASP A 136 -1.06 4.32 12.24
C ASP A 136 -1.71 3.68 13.48
N GLY A 137 -0.89 3.35 14.48
CA GLY A 137 -1.33 2.75 15.73
C GLY A 137 -0.19 2.60 16.72
N ALA A 138 -0.42 1.85 17.79
CA ALA A 138 0.59 1.61 18.82
C ALA A 138 0.69 0.14 19.18
N VAL A 139 1.89 -0.27 19.60
CA VAL A 139 2.07 -1.58 20.22
C VAL A 139 1.45 -1.57 21.61
N LEU A 140 0.64 -2.57 21.92
CA LEU A 140 0.05 -2.81 23.24
C LEU A 140 0.63 -4.10 23.83
N PHE A 141 1.22 -3.99 25.00
CA PHE A 141 1.64 -5.12 25.83
C PHE A 141 0.59 -5.39 26.89
N ILE A 142 0.18 -6.65 27.02
CA ILE A 142 -0.86 -7.06 27.96
C ILE A 142 -0.35 -8.25 28.76
N ARG A 143 -0.22 -8.04 30.06
CA ARG A 143 0.17 -9.08 31.00
C ARG A 143 -1.06 -9.62 31.69
N THR A 144 -1.29 -10.93 31.58
CA THR A 144 -2.47 -11.61 32.13
C THR A 144 -2.16 -13.02 32.58
N ASP A 145 -3.06 -13.64 33.34
CA ASP A 145 -2.94 -15.05 33.71
C ASP A 145 -3.50 -15.98 32.61
N TYR A 146 -3.37 -17.29 32.83
CA TYR A 146 -3.88 -18.31 31.91
C TYR A 146 -5.42 -18.35 31.80
N THR A 147 -6.15 -17.71 32.71
CA THR A 147 -7.61 -17.57 32.61
C THR A 147 -8.00 -16.38 31.73
N GLY A 148 -7.23 -15.29 31.82
CA GLY A 148 -7.44 -14.05 31.08
C GLY A 148 -7.05 -14.17 29.61
N ILE A 149 -6.01 -14.94 29.27
CA ILE A 149 -5.56 -15.09 27.87
C ILE A 149 -6.67 -15.61 26.94
N GLY A 150 -7.49 -16.56 27.38
CA GLY A 150 -8.60 -17.06 26.56
C GLY A 150 -9.63 -15.98 26.23
N ARG A 151 -9.88 -15.05 27.16
CA ARG A 151 -10.77 -13.90 26.94
C ARG A 151 -10.15 -12.88 25.98
N LEU A 152 -8.84 -12.64 26.08
CA LEU A 152 -8.12 -11.77 25.15
C LEU A 152 -8.11 -12.33 23.72
N GLN A 153 -7.84 -13.62 23.56
CA GLN A 153 -7.87 -14.28 22.25
C GLN A 153 -9.25 -14.19 21.59
N TYR A 154 -10.31 -14.41 22.37
CA TYR A 154 -11.68 -14.22 21.90
C TYR A 154 -11.95 -12.76 21.48
N LEU A 155 -11.55 -11.79 22.30
CA LEU A 155 -11.69 -10.37 22.00
C LEU A 155 -10.95 -9.99 20.70
N PHE A 156 -9.70 -10.41 20.54
CA PHE A 156 -8.90 -10.08 19.37
C PHE A 156 -9.44 -10.71 18.09
N ALA A 157 -9.95 -11.94 18.16
CA ALA A 157 -10.64 -12.54 17.03
C ALA A 157 -11.92 -11.77 16.65
N GLN A 158 -12.71 -11.34 17.64
CA GLN A 158 -13.93 -10.57 17.42
C GLN A 158 -13.65 -9.19 16.81
N GLU A 159 -12.61 -8.52 17.30
CA GLU A 159 -12.20 -7.17 16.90
C GLU A 159 -11.27 -7.17 15.68
N LYS A 160 -10.90 -8.35 15.16
CA LYS A 160 -9.93 -8.53 14.08
C LYS A 160 -8.59 -7.84 14.38
N ILE A 161 -8.14 -7.94 15.62
CA ILE A 161 -6.83 -7.45 16.05
C ILE A 161 -5.82 -8.56 15.82
N THR A 162 -4.79 -8.26 15.04
CA THR A 162 -3.69 -9.20 14.84
C THR A 162 -2.74 -9.15 16.04
N VAL A 163 -2.58 -10.30 16.69
CA VAL A 163 -1.59 -10.52 17.75
C VAL A 163 -0.23 -10.71 17.09
N MET A 164 0.75 -9.92 17.50
CA MET A 164 2.12 -10.03 17.00
C MET A 164 2.87 -11.19 17.63
N ASP A 165 2.71 -11.38 18.94
CA ASP A 165 3.41 -12.40 19.70
C ASP A 165 2.67 -12.72 21.00
N THR A 166 2.91 -13.91 21.55
CA THR A 166 2.44 -14.29 22.88
C THR A 166 3.49 -15.15 23.58
N ALA A 167 4.05 -14.63 24.67
CA ALA A 167 5.00 -15.35 25.51
C ALA A 167 4.28 -15.97 26.71
N TYR A 168 4.53 -17.27 26.94
CA TYR A 168 3.95 -18.05 28.03
C TYR A 168 5.03 -18.35 29.07
N GLU A 169 5.03 -17.64 30.19
CA GLU A 169 5.96 -17.84 31.32
C GLU A 169 5.18 -18.05 32.63
N ALA A 170 5.61 -17.44 33.75
CA ALA A 170 4.84 -17.46 35.00
C ALA A 170 3.47 -16.77 34.86
N ASP A 171 3.41 -15.78 33.98
CA ASP A 171 2.20 -15.19 33.43
C ASP A 171 2.34 -15.07 31.90
N VAL A 172 1.25 -14.68 31.24
CA VAL A 172 1.18 -14.57 29.78
C VAL A 172 1.36 -13.11 29.38
N LEU A 173 2.32 -12.86 28.49
CA LEU A 173 2.54 -11.55 27.88
C LEU A 173 2.08 -11.60 26.42
N VAL A 174 1.02 -10.86 26.12
CA VAL A 174 0.52 -10.68 24.76
C VAL A 174 1.03 -9.37 24.19
N LYS A 175 1.53 -9.42 22.97
CA LYS A 175 1.92 -8.24 22.19
C LYS A 175 0.98 -8.11 20.99
N ALA A 176 0.27 -7.01 20.89
CA ALA A 176 -0.62 -6.71 19.78
C ALA A 176 -0.34 -5.31 19.22
N VAL A 177 -0.77 -5.03 17.99
CA VAL A 177 -0.79 -3.67 17.45
C VAL A 177 -2.23 -3.21 17.35
N ILE A 178 -2.52 -2.02 17.88
CA ILE A 178 -3.88 -1.47 17.93
C ILE A 178 -3.94 -0.23 17.04
N PRO A 179 -4.88 -0.15 16.08
CA PRO A 179 -5.09 1.08 15.30
C PRO A 179 -5.31 2.29 16.21
N GLU A 180 -4.79 3.45 15.82
CA GLU A 180 -4.82 4.67 16.65
C GLU A 180 -6.26 5.02 17.11
N ASN A 181 -7.22 4.89 16.20
CA ASN A 181 -8.63 5.19 16.45
C ASN A 181 -9.32 4.20 17.41
N ASP A 182 -8.72 3.03 17.64
CA ASP A 182 -9.29 1.95 18.46
C ASP A 182 -8.68 1.87 19.86
N LYS A 183 -7.54 2.53 20.12
CA LYS A 183 -6.76 2.42 21.39
C LYS A 183 -7.64 2.52 22.64
N LYS A 184 -8.38 3.62 22.78
CA LYS A 184 -9.25 3.87 23.96
C LYS A 184 -10.36 2.83 24.12
N ARG A 185 -10.94 2.41 23.00
CA ARG A 185 -12.05 1.45 22.99
C ARG A 185 -11.56 0.07 23.42
N ILE A 186 -10.47 -0.39 22.82
CA ILE A 186 -9.86 -1.70 23.09
C ILE A 186 -9.32 -1.76 24.53
N GLU A 187 -8.66 -0.71 25.01
CA GLU A 187 -8.20 -0.63 26.39
C GLU A 187 -9.36 -0.83 27.38
N LYS A 188 -10.47 -0.11 27.18
CA LYS A 188 -11.67 -0.26 28.00
C LYS A 188 -12.24 -1.68 27.94
N THR A 189 -12.36 -2.25 26.74
CA THR A 189 -12.93 -3.60 26.57
C THR A 189 -12.05 -4.67 27.20
N ILE A 190 -10.72 -4.55 27.12
CA ILE A 190 -9.79 -5.47 27.79
C ILE A 190 -10.00 -5.43 29.31
N ILE A 191 -10.07 -4.23 29.90
CA ILE A 191 -10.28 -4.06 31.35
C ILE A 191 -11.61 -4.71 31.78
N GLU A 192 -12.69 -4.49 31.04
CA GLU A 192 -14.00 -5.08 31.31
C GLU A 192 -13.98 -6.62 31.22
N GLN A 193 -13.41 -7.17 30.14
CA GLN A 193 -13.36 -8.63 29.92
C GLN A 193 -12.46 -9.36 30.92
N THR A 194 -11.43 -8.70 31.42
CA THR A 194 -10.48 -9.27 32.38
C THR A 194 -10.85 -8.96 33.83
N ASN A 195 -11.99 -8.31 34.09
CA ASN A 195 -12.36 -7.81 35.42
C ASN A 195 -11.24 -6.95 36.06
N GLY A 196 -10.47 -6.23 35.24
CA GLY A 196 -9.36 -5.38 35.67
C GLY A 196 -8.10 -6.13 36.11
N THR A 197 -7.99 -7.45 35.92
CA THR A 197 -6.79 -8.20 36.34
C THR A 197 -5.63 -8.10 35.36
N ALA A 198 -5.90 -7.80 34.08
CA ALA A 198 -4.83 -7.60 33.09
C ALA A 198 -4.12 -6.26 33.30
N LYS A 199 -2.80 -6.26 33.12
CA LYS A 199 -1.97 -5.05 33.12
C LYS A 199 -1.66 -4.67 31.68
N LEU A 200 -1.94 -3.42 31.33
CA LEU A 200 -1.77 -2.90 29.98
C LEU A 200 -0.62 -1.88 29.98
N GLU A 201 0.24 -1.96 28.97
CA GLU A 201 1.33 -1.01 28.75
C GLU A 201 1.41 -0.67 27.26
N TRP A 202 1.26 0.62 26.94
CA TRP A 202 1.42 1.13 25.58
C TRP A 202 2.92 1.31 25.28
N GLY A 203 3.38 0.72 24.18
CA GLY A 203 4.71 0.88 23.64
C GLY A 203 4.77 1.95 22.56
N ASP A 204 5.68 1.75 21.59
CA ASP A 204 5.93 2.69 20.50
C ASP A 204 4.72 2.90 19.59
N GLU A 205 4.56 4.14 19.11
CA GLU A 205 3.71 4.47 17.97
C GLU A 205 4.36 3.96 16.68
N VAL A 206 3.60 3.26 15.86
CA VAL A 206 4.05 2.56 14.65
C VAL A 206 3.10 2.81 13.50
N THR A 207 3.63 2.79 12.27
CA THR A 207 2.80 2.49 11.10
C THR A 207 2.89 0.98 10.87
N PHE A 208 1.76 0.31 10.64
CA PHE A 208 1.74 -1.13 10.44
C PHE A 208 0.80 -1.53 9.30
N ALA A 209 0.98 -2.74 8.78
CA ALA A 209 0.08 -3.38 7.84
C ALA A 209 -0.09 -4.85 8.21
N GLU A 210 -1.26 -5.41 7.91
CA GLU A 210 -1.48 -6.85 7.97
C GLU A 210 -1.23 -7.43 6.58
N TYR A 211 -0.34 -8.42 6.50
CA TYR A 211 0.02 -9.05 5.24
C TYR A 211 0.29 -10.54 5.46
N ASP A 212 -0.43 -11.40 4.74
CA ASP A 212 -0.32 -12.86 4.82
C ASP A 212 -0.44 -13.43 6.25
N GLY A 213 -1.30 -12.83 7.08
CA GLY A 213 -1.50 -13.22 8.48
C GLY A 213 -0.44 -12.71 9.45
N GLU A 214 0.54 -11.94 8.99
CA GLU A 214 1.57 -11.31 9.81
C GLU A 214 1.38 -9.79 9.92
N VAL A 215 1.92 -9.21 11.00
CA VAL A 215 2.00 -7.75 11.18
C VAL A 215 3.35 -7.25 10.69
N LEU A 216 3.34 -6.45 9.63
CA LEU A 216 4.49 -5.69 9.18
C LEU A 216 4.54 -4.35 9.92
N LEU A 217 5.64 -4.07 10.60
CA LEU A 217 5.90 -2.76 11.21
C LEU A 217 6.80 -1.92 10.31
N PHE A 218 6.42 -0.66 10.11
CA PHE A 218 7.16 0.34 9.38
C PHE A 218 7.59 1.43 10.36
N LYS A 219 8.88 1.79 10.31
CA LYS A 219 9.39 2.92 11.10
C LYS A 219 8.91 4.21 10.45
N ASN A 220 8.46 5.15 11.29
CA ASN A 220 8.18 6.53 10.88
C ASN A 220 9.47 7.30 10.61
#